data_AF-A0A7Y2BK73-F1
#
_entry.id   AF-A0A7Y2BK73-F1
#
_cell.length_a   1.000
_cell.length_b   1.000
_cell.length_c   1.000
_cell.angle_alpha   90.00
_cell.angle_beta   90.00
_cell.angle_gamma   90.00
#
_symmetry.space_group_name_H-M   'P 1'
#
loop_
_entity.id
_entity.type
_entity.pdbx_description
1 polymer ?
#
loop_
_entity_poly.entity_id
_entity_poly.type
_entity_poly.pdbx_seq_one_letter_code
_entity_poly.pdbx_strand_id
1 'polypeptide(L)'
;MPQQQRFEATWEVSAVIRWAPNDTVAALGRARQLDADLERAYADVDALEIAVRVDVAEGYHGMLAAQSAIESARLGLTAAREGYRVTREQLQAGIVNTTTLLQAQSELIRAQVDVVESAIGLRIAKATLLRAIGETP
;
A
#
# COMPACT_ATOMS: atom_id res chain seq x y z
N MET A 1 -51.33 -87.00 1.06
CA MET A 1 -49.90 -87.16 1.42
C MET A 1 -49.19 -87.79 0.23
N PRO A 2 -47.92 -87.47 -0.12
CA PRO A 2 -46.92 -86.65 0.60
C PRO A 2 -46.33 -85.46 -0.21
N GLN A 3 -45.65 -84.56 0.50
CA GLN A 3 -44.80 -83.49 -0.06
C GLN A 3 -43.43 -84.07 -0.46
N GLN A 4 -42.98 -83.82 -1.69
CA GLN A 4 -41.59 -84.00 -2.08
C GLN A 4 -40.87 -82.64 -2.03
N GLN A 5 -39.97 -82.49 -1.05
CA GLN A 5 -39.03 -81.37 -0.99
C GLN A 5 -38.10 -81.46 -2.20
N ARG A 6 -38.22 -80.52 -3.14
CA ARG A 6 -37.17 -80.25 -4.14
C ARG A 6 -36.58 -78.88 -3.82
N PHE A 7 -35.31 -78.90 -3.42
CA PHE A 7 -34.52 -77.69 -3.26
C PHE A 7 -34.19 -77.15 -4.66
N GLU A 8 -34.80 -76.02 -5.03
CA GLU A 8 -34.43 -75.30 -6.25
C GLU A 8 -33.40 -74.23 -5.91
N ALA A 9 -32.14 -74.52 -6.21
CA ALA A 9 -31.06 -73.55 -6.09
C ALA A 9 -31.20 -72.50 -7.20
N THR A 10 -31.73 -71.33 -6.87
CA THR A 10 -31.78 -70.18 -7.76
C THR A 10 -30.61 -69.26 -7.47
N TRP A 11 -29.72 -69.09 -8.44
CA TRP A 11 -28.63 -68.12 -8.37
C TRP A 11 -29.03 -66.89 -9.17
N GLU A 12 -28.88 -65.72 -8.55
CA GLU A 12 -29.08 -64.43 -9.21
C GLU A 12 -27.73 -63.71 -9.29
N VAL A 13 -27.39 -63.22 -10.48
CA VAL A 13 -26.26 -62.34 -10.71
C VAL A 13 -26.83 -61.06 -11.29
N SER A 14 -26.77 -59.96 -10.54
CA SER A 14 -27.23 -58.65 -10.99
C SER A 14 -26.04 -57.71 -11.22
N ALA A 15 -26.13 -56.92 -12.29
CA ALA A 15 -25.20 -55.82 -12.56
C ALA A 15 -26.03 -54.54 -12.64
N VAL A 16 -25.78 -53.61 -11.71
CA VAL A 16 -26.45 -52.30 -11.69
C VAL A 16 -25.52 -51.28 -12.33
N ILE A 17 -25.87 -50.82 -13.52
CA ILE A 17 -25.21 -49.67 -14.15
C ILE A 17 -25.95 -48.42 -13.69
N ARG A 18 -25.24 -47.53 -12.99
CA ARG A 18 -25.78 -46.23 -12.56
C ARG A 18 -25.11 -45.13 -13.38
N TRP A 19 -25.86 -44.49 -14.27
CA TRP A 19 -25.44 -43.26 -14.96
C TRP A 19 -26.35 -42.08 -14.58
N ALA A 20 -25.85 -40.86 -14.73
CA ALA A 20 -26.63 -39.64 -14.51
C ALA A 20 -26.29 -38.63 -15.64
N PRO A 21 -27.11 -38.56 -16.70
CA PRO A 21 -26.86 -37.65 -17.83
C PRO A 21 -26.74 -36.18 -17.40
N ASN A 22 -27.44 -35.76 -16.35
CA ASN A 22 -27.37 -34.40 -15.81
C ASN A 22 -25.99 -34.06 -15.20
N ASP A 23 -25.29 -35.05 -14.64
CA ASP A 23 -23.96 -34.86 -14.04
C ASP A 23 -22.92 -34.48 -15.10
N THR A 24 -23.12 -34.89 -16.35
CA THR A 24 -22.24 -34.53 -17.48
C THR A 24 -22.39 -33.06 -17.87
N VAL A 25 -23.61 -32.54 -17.90
CA VAL A 25 -23.89 -31.11 -18.17
C VAL A 25 -23.39 -30.26 -17.00
N ALA A 26 -23.62 -30.69 -15.76
CA ALA A 26 -23.10 -30.03 -14.58
C ALA A 26 -21.56 -30.08 -14.50
N ALA A 27 -20.92 -31.16 -14.95
CA ALA A 27 -19.47 -31.26 -15.05
C ALA A 27 -18.91 -30.27 -16.09
N LEU A 28 -19.55 -30.13 -17.25
CA LEU A 28 -19.14 -29.17 -18.28
C LEU A 28 -19.30 -27.72 -17.81
N GLY A 29 -20.39 -27.41 -17.09
CA GLY A 29 -20.58 -26.10 -16.47
C GLY A 29 -19.48 -25.77 -15.45
N ARG A 30 -19.14 -26.72 -14.59
CA ARG A 30 -18.04 -26.59 -13.61
C ARG A 30 -16.68 -26.41 -14.29
N ALA A 31 -16.40 -27.14 -15.37
CA ALA A 31 -15.15 -26.98 -16.12
C ALA A 31 -15.00 -25.55 -16.66
N ARG A 32 -16.05 -25.00 -17.29
CA ARG A 32 -16.03 -23.61 -17.78
C ARG A 32 -15.86 -22.58 -16.66
N GLN A 33 -16.46 -22.83 -15.49
CA GLN A 33 -16.29 -21.96 -14.33
C GLN A 33 -14.84 -21.97 -13.85
N LEU A 34 -14.22 -23.15 -13.76
CA LEU A 34 -12.80 -23.27 -13.39
C LEU A 34 -11.87 -22.59 -14.39
N ASP A 35 -12.14 -22.71 -15.69
CA ASP A 35 -11.37 -21.99 -16.72
C ASP A 35 -11.50 -20.47 -16.54
N ALA A 36 -12.72 -19.97 -16.31
CA ALA A 36 -12.96 -18.54 -16.07
C ALA A 36 -12.37 -18.04 -14.73
N ASP A 37 -12.33 -18.90 -13.71
CA ASP A 37 -11.68 -18.59 -12.43
C ASP A 37 -10.16 -18.52 -12.59
N LEU A 38 -9.57 -19.39 -13.41
CA LEU A 38 -8.15 -19.41 -13.74
C LEU A 38 -7.74 -18.17 -14.55
N GLU A 39 -8.52 -17.81 -15.57
CA GLU A 39 -8.31 -16.55 -16.32
C GLU A 39 -8.38 -15.33 -15.40
N ARG A 40 -9.36 -15.29 -14.47
CA ARG A 40 -9.47 -14.23 -13.46
C ARG A 40 -8.24 -14.20 -12.55
N ALA A 41 -7.78 -15.35 -12.06
CA ALA A 41 -6.60 -15.42 -11.20
C ALA A 41 -5.33 -14.89 -11.90
N TYR A 42 -5.16 -15.15 -13.20
CA TYR A 42 -4.05 -14.56 -13.96
C TYR A 42 -4.18 -13.05 -14.10
N ALA A 43 -5.37 -12.56 -14.44
CA ALA A 43 -5.62 -11.11 -14.51
C ALA A 43 -5.40 -10.41 -13.16
N ASP A 44 -5.76 -11.05 -12.05
CA ASP A 44 -5.54 -10.53 -10.70
C ASP A 44 -4.04 -10.44 -10.36
N VAL A 45 -3.23 -11.41 -10.81
CA VAL A 45 -1.76 -11.36 -10.64
C VAL A 45 -1.16 -10.21 -11.44
N ASP A 46 -1.56 -10.03 -12.70
CA ASP A 46 -1.08 -8.92 -13.55
C ASP A 46 -1.46 -7.56 -12.93
N ALA A 47 -2.69 -7.43 -12.45
CA ALA A 47 -3.16 -6.23 -11.78
C ALA A 47 -2.39 -5.94 -10.50
N LEU A 48 -2.09 -6.97 -9.69
CA LEU A 48 -1.29 -6.84 -8.48
C LEU A 48 0.15 -6.42 -8.80
N GLU A 49 0.76 -6.96 -9.85
CA GLU A 49 2.10 -6.56 -10.26
C GLU A 49 2.16 -5.08 -10.66
N ILE A 50 1.18 -4.62 -11.43
CA ILE A 50 1.07 -3.20 -11.78
C ILE A 50 0.88 -2.33 -10.53
N ALA A 51 0.01 -2.74 -9.61
CA ALA A 51 -0.23 -2.02 -8.36
C ALA A 51 1.05 -1.89 -7.53
N VAL A 52 1.81 -2.98 -7.35
CA VAL A 52 3.09 -2.94 -6.62
C VAL A 52 4.09 -2.01 -7.30
N ARG A 53 4.19 -2.01 -8.64
CA ARG A 53 5.09 -1.10 -9.36
C ARG A 53 4.71 0.37 -9.14
N VAL A 54 3.40 0.68 -9.13
CA VAL A 54 2.90 2.03 -8.84
C VAL A 54 3.22 2.43 -7.40
N ASP A 55 2.92 1.57 -6.43
CA ASP A 55 3.19 1.82 -5.01
C ASP A 55 4.67 2.12 -4.75
N VAL A 56 5.58 1.36 -5.37
CA VAL A 56 7.03 1.58 -5.25
C VAL A 56 7.44 2.91 -5.89
N ALA A 57 6.91 3.23 -7.07
CA ALA A 57 7.21 4.50 -7.75
C ALA A 57 6.72 5.70 -6.93
N GLU A 58 5.51 5.63 -6.38
CA GLU A 58 4.95 6.65 -5.51
C GLU A 58 5.78 6.82 -4.23
N GLY A 59 6.16 5.71 -3.58
CA GLY A 59 7.03 5.74 -2.40
C GLY A 59 8.38 6.39 -2.69
N TYR A 60 8.98 6.09 -3.85
CA TYR A 60 10.27 6.65 -4.26
C TYR A 60 10.19 8.14 -4.53
N HIS A 61 9.21 8.57 -5.33
CA HIS A 61 9.01 9.98 -5.63
C HIS A 61 8.60 10.78 -4.38
N GLY A 62 7.81 10.18 -3.48
CA GLY A 62 7.47 10.77 -2.18
C GLY A 62 8.70 11.00 -1.31
N MET A 63 9.64 10.05 -1.27
CA MET A 63 10.92 10.21 -0.55
C MET A 63 11.77 11.34 -1.15
N LEU A 64 11.89 11.41 -2.48
CA LEU A 64 12.63 12.48 -3.15
C LEU A 64 12.01 13.86 -2.90
N ALA A 65 10.69 13.96 -2.93
CA ALA A 65 9.97 15.19 -2.62
C ALA A 65 10.24 15.64 -1.16
N ALA A 66 10.16 14.71 -0.21
CA ALA A 66 10.47 15.00 1.19
C ALA A 66 11.93 15.40 1.41
N GLN A 67 12.86 14.86 0.62
CA GLN A 67 14.28 15.26 0.65
C GLN A 67 14.46 16.70 0.16
N SER A 68 13.81 17.10 -0.94
CA SER A 68 13.81 18.47 -1.41
C SER A 68 13.13 19.44 -0.41
N ALA A 69 12.07 18.99 0.25
CA ALA A 69 11.38 19.78 1.28
C ALA A 69 12.29 20.11 2.47
N ILE A 70 13.06 19.13 2.99
CA ILE A 70 13.99 19.41 4.11
C ILE A 70 15.13 20.35 3.69
N GLU A 71 15.61 20.26 2.44
CA GLU A 71 16.62 21.19 1.91
C GLU A 71 16.06 22.62 1.84
N SER A 72 14.84 22.77 1.34
CA SER A 72 14.13 24.05 1.27
C SER A 72 13.89 24.65 2.65
N ALA A 73 13.45 23.84 3.62
CA ALA A 73 13.25 24.27 5.00
C ALA A 73 14.57 24.74 5.66
N ARG A 74 15.69 24.06 5.40
CA ARG A 74 17.02 24.47 5.90
C ARG A 74 17.49 25.80 5.31
N LEU A 75 17.22 26.04 4.03
CA LEU A 75 17.50 27.33 3.39
C LEU A 75 16.63 28.43 4.02
N GLY A 76 15.33 28.17 4.21
CA GLY A 76 14.40 29.07 4.91
C GLY A 76 14.87 29.41 6.32
N LEU A 77 15.34 28.43 7.09
CA LEU A 77 15.92 28.65 8.41
C LEU A 77 17.18 29.51 8.38
N THR A 78 18.04 29.32 7.38
CA THR A 78 19.22 30.16 7.20
C THR A 78 18.83 31.61 6.91
N ALA A 79 17.86 31.83 6.01
CA ALA A 79 17.35 33.15 5.70
C ALA A 79 16.68 33.83 6.91
N ALA A 80 15.84 33.11 7.65
CA ALA A 80 15.14 33.65 8.83
C ALA A 80 16.11 34.00 9.97
N ARG A 81 17.18 33.21 10.18
CA ARG A 81 18.25 33.53 11.13
C ARG A 81 18.93 34.85 10.77
N GLU A 82 19.25 35.01 9.50
CA GLU A 82 19.92 36.21 9.02
C GLU A 82 19.01 37.44 9.07
N GLY A 83 17.73 37.29 8.70
CA GLY A 83 16.72 38.33 8.85
C GLY A 83 16.56 38.79 10.30
N TYR A 84 16.52 37.85 11.26
CA TYR A 84 16.51 38.18 12.68
C TYR A 84 17.79 38.91 13.12
N ARG A 85 18.97 38.48 12.66
CA ARG A 85 20.26 39.13 12.97
C ARG A 85 20.26 40.59 12.50
N VAL A 86 19.90 40.83 11.24
CA VAL A 86 19.83 42.17 10.64
C VAL A 86 18.81 43.05 11.36
N THR A 87 17.61 42.51 11.64
CA THR A 87 16.55 43.26 12.35
C THR A 87 16.98 43.66 13.76
N ARG A 88 17.72 42.78 14.45
CA ARG A 88 18.29 43.07 15.77
C ARG A 88 19.30 44.22 15.70
N GLU A 89 20.16 44.24 14.70
CA GLU A 89 21.13 45.32 14.48
C GLU A 89 20.44 46.65 14.14
N GLN A 90 19.41 46.61 13.30
CA GLN A 90 18.58 47.78 12.99
C GLN A 90 17.86 48.32 14.22
N LEU A 91 17.37 47.46 15.12
CA LEU A 91 16.75 47.88 16.37
C LEU A 91 17.78 48.60 17.27
N GLN A 92 18.99 48.06 17.37
CA GLN A 92 20.09 48.68 18.13
C GLN A 92 20.49 50.05 17.55
N ALA A 93 20.39 50.21 16.22
CA ALA A 93 20.60 51.47 15.53
C ALA A 93 19.37 52.41 15.56
N GLY A 94 18.24 52.00 16.16
CA GLY A 94 17.01 52.79 16.23
C GLY A 94 16.23 52.91 14.90
N ILE A 95 16.55 52.06 13.91
CA ILE A 95 15.92 52.08 12.58
C ILE A 95 14.56 51.38 12.58
N VAL A 96 14.42 50.32 13.39
CA VAL A 96 13.16 49.55 13.54
C VAL A 96 12.73 49.53 15.01
N ASN A 97 11.51 49.06 15.27
CA ASN A 97 10.95 48.95 16.62
C ASN A 97 10.92 47.49 17.14
N THR A 98 10.60 47.32 18.42
CA THR A 98 10.56 46.01 19.09
C THR A 98 9.55 45.06 18.44
N THR A 99 8.43 45.56 17.92
CA THR A 99 7.42 44.75 17.22
C THR A 99 8.00 44.09 15.98
N THR A 100 8.81 44.82 15.21
CA THR A 100 9.49 44.29 14.02
C THR A 100 10.48 43.18 14.40
N LEU A 101 11.22 43.36 15.51
CA LEU A 101 12.12 42.32 16.02
C LEU A 101 11.36 41.06 16.46
N LEU A 102 10.22 41.22 17.15
CA LEU A 102 9.39 40.09 17.57
C LEU A 102 8.79 39.32 16.38
N GLN A 103 8.45 40.02 15.30
CA GLN A 103 8.03 39.39 14.04
C GLN A 103 9.16 38.54 13.44
N ALA A 104 10.36 39.11 13.30
CA ALA A 104 11.53 38.38 12.79
C ALA A 104 11.91 37.19 13.69
N GLN A 105 11.76 37.32 15.01
CA GLN A 105 11.97 36.20 15.95
C GLN A 105 10.92 35.10 15.75
N SER A 106 9.65 35.49 15.53
CA SER A 106 8.57 34.54 15.27
C SER A 106 8.78 33.79 13.96
N GLU A 107 9.25 34.47 12.91
CA GLU A 107 9.62 33.85 11.64
C GLU A 107 10.77 32.85 11.79
N LEU A 108 11.80 33.21 12.57
CA LEU A 108 12.89 32.29 12.90
C LEU A 108 12.38 31.05 13.63
N ILE A 109 11.48 31.20 14.61
CA ILE A 109 10.91 30.06 15.34
C ILE A 109 10.09 29.18 14.40
N ARG A 110 9.25 29.76 13.52
CA ARG A 110 8.51 28.98 12.51
C ARG A 110 9.45 28.19 11.60
N ALA A 111 10.48 28.83 11.07
CA ALA A 111 11.45 28.15 10.20
C ALA A 111 12.20 27.01 10.92
N GLN A 112 12.39 27.10 12.25
CA GLN A 112 12.95 25.99 13.03
C GLN A 112 11.97 24.82 13.12
N VAL A 113 10.68 25.10 13.35
CA VAL A 113 9.62 24.08 13.35
C VAL A 113 9.51 23.42 11.99
N ASP A 114 9.52 24.19 10.90
CA ASP A 114 9.42 23.68 9.53
C ASP A 114 10.54 22.67 9.20
N VAL A 115 11.76 22.91 9.69
CA VAL A 115 12.88 21.95 9.53
C VAL A 115 12.62 20.66 10.29
N VAL A 116 12.07 20.73 11.50
CA VAL A 116 11.74 19.54 12.30
C VAL A 116 10.63 18.73 11.63
N GLU A 117 9.56 19.40 11.20
CA GLU A 117 8.45 18.76 10.49
C GLU A 117 8.91 18.11 9.19
N SER A 118 9.74 18.81 8.39
CA SER A 118 10.31 18.27 7.15
C SER A 118 11.22 17.06 7.42
N ALA A 119 11.98 17.07 8.53
CA ALA A 119 12.80 15.93 8.92
C ALA A 119 11.96 14.70 9.32
N ILE A 120 10.84 14.92 10.00
CA ILE A 120 9.87 13.86 10.31
C ILE A 120 9.24 13.34 9.01
N GLY A 121 8.81 14.24 8.13
CA GLY A 121 8.24 13.90 6.82
C GLY A 121 9.18 13.03 5.98
N LEU A 122 10.48 13.37 5.92
CA LEU A 122 11.47 12.55 5.22
C LEU A 122 11.62 11.15 5.82
N ARG A 123 11.58 11.01 7.15
CA ARG A 123 11.63 9.71 7.83
C ARG A 123 10.42 8.85 7.49
N ILE A 124 9.22 9.44 7.51
CA ILE A 124 7.98 8.76 7.14
C ILE A 124 8.05 8.33 5.67
N ALA A 125 8.42 9.23 4.76
CA ALA A 125 8.51 8.92 3.33
C ALA A 125 9.51 7.79 3.04
N LYS A 126 10.66 7.77 3.75
CA LYS A 126 11.62 6.68 3.66
C LYS A 126 11.04 5.36 4.17
N ALA A 127 10.30 5.37 5.29
CA ALA A 127 9.64 4.17 5.80
C ALA A 127 8.54 3.66 4.85
N THR A 128 7.79 4.55 4.21
CA THR A 128 6.79 4.20 3.19
C THR A 128 7.43 3.52 1.98
N LEU A 129 8.55 4.06 1.47
CA LEU A 129 9.30 3.42 0.39
C LEU A 129 9.81 2.03 0.80
N LEU A 130 10.42 1.90 1.98
CA LEU A 130 10.92 0.61 2.49
C LEU A 130 9.81 -0.43 2.58
N ARG A 131 8.63 -0.02 3.05
CA ARG A 131 7.43 -0.88 3.06
C ARG A 131 7.00 -1.28 1.64
N ALA A 132 6.99 -0.35 0.69
CA ALA A 132 6.56 -0.62 -0.68
C ALA A 132 7.49 -1.62 -1.40
N ILE A 133 8.80 -1.59 -1.11
CA ILE A 133 9.78 -2.54 -1.67
C ILE A 133 9.87 -3.86 -0.90
N GLY A 134 9.09 -4.03 0.18
CA GLY A 134 9.08 -5.24 1.00
C GLY A 134 10.24 -5.37 2.00
N GLU A 135 11.04 -4.32 2.18
CA GLU A 135 12.10 -4.24 3.19
C GLU A 135 11.53 -3.68 4.50
N THR A 136 10.64 -4.43 5.16
CA THR A 136 10.30 -4.14 6.56
C THR A 136 11.35 -4.77 7.50
N PRO A 137 11.76 -4.09 8.59
CA PRO A 137 12.56 -4.72 9.65
C PRO A 137 11.76 -5.78 10.43
#